data_AF-A0A1Y2J7M3-F1
#
_entry.id   AF-A0A1Y2J7M3-F1
#
_cell.length_a   1.000
_cell.length_b   1.000
_cell.length_c   1.000
_cell.angle_alpha   90.00
_cell.angle_beta   90.00
_cell.angle_gamma   90.00
#
_symmetry.space_group_name_H-M   'P 1'
#
loop_
_entity.id
_entity.type
_entity.pdbx_description
1 polymer ?
#
loop_
_entity_poly.entity_id
_entity_poly.type
_entity_poly.pdbx_seq_one_letter_code
_entity_poly.pdbx_strand_id
1 'polypeptide(L)' 'MKQDAWHRRHAIQIVAALPEGSEDALMVLRLATQLVTGFLADDEPTQKPAPVVVLIGGNECA' A
#
# COMPACT_ATOMS: atom_id res chain seq x y z
N MET A 1 1.51 2.26 13.01
CA MET A 1 0.12 1.94 12.63
C MET A 1 0.04 0.44 12.39
N LYS A 2 -0.79 -0.31 13.11
CA LYS A 2 -0.97 -1.75 12.85
C LYS A 2 -1.71 -1.87 11.51
N GLN A 3 -1.01 -2.25 10.45
CA GLN A 3 -1.68 -2.64 9.21
C GLN A 3 -2.49 -3.89 9.52
N ASP A 4 -3.80 -3.73 9.66
CA ASP A 4 -4.65 -4.87 9.95
C ASP A 4 -4.55 -5.90 8.83
N ALA A 5 -4.42 -7.18 9.19
CA ALA A 5 -4.24 -8.29 8.25
C ALA A 5 -5.34 -8.40 7.18
N TRP A 6 -6.48 -7.71 7.37
CA TRP A 6 -7.53 -7.60 6.37
C TRP A 6 -7.12 -6.77 5.15
N HIS A 7 -6.33 -5.70 5.31
CA HIS A 7 -5.83 -4.90 4.19
C HIS A 7 -5.00 -5.75 3.22
N ARG A 8 -4.14 -6.63 3.77
CA ARG A 8 -3.32 -7.55 2.99
C ARG A 8 -4.18 -8.54 2.21
N ARG A 9 -5.22 -9.12 2.83
CA ARG A 9 -6.13 -10.05 2.13
C ARG A 9 -6.95 -9.36 1.05
N HIS A 10 -7.39 -8.13 1.31
CA HIS A 10 -8.20 -7.37 0.36
C HIS A 10 -7.40 -6.95 -0.87
N ALA A 11 -6.14 -6.53 -0.69
CA ALA A 11 -5.23 -6.24 -1.79
C ALA A 11 -5.00 -7.48 -2.69
N ILE A 12 -4.83 -8.66 -2.10
CA ILE A 12 -4.68 -9.92 -2.85
C ILE A 12 -5.95 -10.24 -3.65
N GLN A 13 -7.14 -10.05 -3.08
CA GLN A 13 -8.41 -10.30 -3.78
C GLN A 13 -8.61 -9.36 -4.98
N ILE A 14 -8.24 -8.09 -4.85
CA ILE A 14 -8.34 -7.10 -5.94
C ILE A 14 -7.39 -7.46 -7.08
N VAL A 15 -6.16 -7.90 -6.76
CA VAL A 15 -5.19 -8.35 -7.77
C VAL A 15 -5.61 -9.68 -8.42
N ALA A 16 -6.34 -10.54 -7.70
CA ALA A 16 -6.81 -11.83 -8.21
C ALA A 16 -7.95 -11.73 -9.25
N ALA A 17 -8.62 -10.57 -9.36
CA ALA A 17 -9.56 -10.31 -10.45
C ALA A 17 -8.78 -10.00 -11.73
N LEU A 18 -8.26 -11.04 -12.38
CA LEU A 18 -7.52 -10.92 -13.63
C LEU A 18 -8.47 -10.48 -14.77
N PRO A 19 -8.05 -9.58 -15.68
CA PRO A 19 -8.79 -9.21 -16.89
C PRO A 19 -9.11 -10.40 -17.79
N GLU A 20 -10.21 -10.31 -18.57
CA GLU A 20 -10.63 -11.37 -19.51
C GLU A 20 -9.67 -11.52 -20.71
N GLY A 21 -8.96 -10.45 -21.07
CA GLY A 21 -7.94 -10.44 -22.12
C GLY A 21 -6.62 -11.02 -21.63
N SER A 22 -6.05 -11.96 -22.39
CA SER A 22 -4.78 -12.62 -22.02
C SER A 22 -3.59 -11.66 -21.92
N GLU A 23 -3.56 -10.61 -22.74
CA GLU A 23 -2.51 -9.58 -22.70
C GLU A 23 -2.54 -8.77 -21.39
N ASP A 24 -3.72 -8.25 -21.03
CA ASP A 24 -3.93 -7.48 -19.81
C ASP A 24 -3.71 -8.33 -18.56
N ALA A 25 -4.17 -9.59 -18.59
CA ALA A 25 -3.93 -10.59 -17.56
C ALA A 25 -2.43 -10.81 -17.28
N LEU A 26 -1.64 -11.01 -18.34
CA LEU A 26 -0.19 -11.17 -18.22
C LEU A 26 0.49 -9.89 -17.72
N MET A 27 -0.04 -8.72 -18.08
CA MET A 27 0.47 -7.44 -17.61
C MET A 27 0.25 -7.25 -16.10
N VAL A 28 -0.94 -7.59 -15.61
CA VAL A 28 -1.25 -7.58 -14.17
C VAL A 28 -0.33 -8.53 -13.40
N LEU A 29 -0.11 -9.76 -13.90
CA LEU A 29 0.81 -10.72 -13.28
C LEU A 29 2.25 -10.20 -13.20
N ARG A 30 2.72 -9.51 -14.26
CA ARG A 30 4.05 -8.90 -14.28
C ARG A 30 4.18 -7.79 -13.24
N LEU A 31 3.18 -6.91 -13.13
CA LEU A 31 3.17 -5.83 -12.14
C LEU A 31 3.07 -6.36 -10.70
N ALA A 32 2.23 -7.38 -10.47
CA ALA A 32 2.13 -8.05 -9.17
C ALA A 32 3.48 -8.67 -8.75
N THR A 33 4.19 -9.28 -9.70
CA THR A 33 5.54 -9.81 -9.45
C THR A 33 6.50 -8.69 -9.01
N GLN A 34 6.52 -7.56 -9.72
CA GLN A 34 7.36 -6.40 -9.37
C GLN A 34 7.03 -5.83 -7.98
N LEU A 35 5.74 -5.78 -7.61
CA LEU A 35 5.33 -5.31 -6.29
C LEU A 35 5.85 -6.24 -5.18
N VAL A 36 5.74 -7.56 -5.37
CA VAL A 36 6.21 -8.54 -4.39
C VAL A 36 7.72 -8.52 -4.27
N THR A 37 8.46 -8.50 -5.38
CA THR A 37 9.92 -8.60 -5.36
C THR A 37 10.64 -7.28 -5.11
N GLY A 38 9.99 -6.14 -5.34
CA GLY A 38 10.56 -4.82 -5.05
C GLY A 38 10.06 -4.27 -3.72
N PHE A 39 8.76 -4.10 -3.58
CA PHE A 39 8.19 -3.38 -2.44
C PHE A 39 8.02 -4.23 -1.19
N LEU A 40 7.63 -5.50 -1.34
CA LEU A 40 7.40 -6.39 -0.20
C LEU A 40 8.64 -7.19 0.22
N ALA A 41 9.62 -7.32 -0.67
CA ALA A 41 10.88 -8.02 -0.38
C ALA A 41 11.93 -7.10 0.25
N ASP A 42 11.81 -5.78 0.08
CA ASP A 42 12.59 -4.82 0.86
C ASP A 42 12.14 -4.90 2.32
N ASP A 43 13.03 -5.37 3.20
CA ASP A 43 12.83 -5.32 4.65
C ASP A 43 12.51 -3.89 5.07
N GLU A 44 11.47 -3.73 5.91
CA GLU A 44 10.91 -2.45 6.32
C GLU A 44 12.04 -1.46 6.64
N PRO A 45 12.18 -0.33 5.91
CA PRO A 45 13.23 0.63 6.21
C PRO A 45 13.03 1.07 7.66
N THR A 46 14.08 0.87 8.46
CA THR A 46 14.13 1.16 9.90
C THR A 46 13.39 2.47 10.15
N GLN A 47 12.24 2.38 10.83
CA GLN A 47 11.30 3.49 10.98
C GLN A 47 12.02 4.78 11.37
N LYS A 48 12.18 5.68 10.40
CA LYS A 48 12.63 7.04 10.70
C LYS A 48 11.48 7.70 11.46
N PRO A 49 11.72 8.28 12.65
CA PRO A 49 10.67 8.89 13.43
C PRO A 49 10.00 9.98 12.59
N ALA A 50 8.68 9.86 12.42
CA ALA A 50 7.91 10.85 11.68
C ALA A 50 7.95 12.20 12.41
N PRO A 51 8.11 13.32 11.69
CA PRO A 51 8.08 14.64 12.31
C PRO A 51 6.70 14.89 12.91
N VAL A 52 6.66 15.12 14.22
CA VAL A 52 5.44 15.49 14.94
C VAL A 52 5.11 16.95 14.61
N VAL A 53 4.01 17.17 13.90
CA VAL A 53 3.47 18.51 13.65
C VAL A 53 2.47 18.84 14.76
N VAL A 54 2.81 19.82 15.60
CA VAL A 54 1.91 20.35 16.63
C VAL A 54 1.09 21.48 16.01
N LEU A 55 -0.21 21.27 15.86
CA LEU A 55 -1.16 22.32 15.49
C LEU A 55 -1.49 23.14 16.74
N ILE A 56 -0.98 24.38 16.80
CA ILE A 56 -1.41 25.37 17.79
C ILE A 56 -2.66 26.05 17.23
N GLY A 57 -3.83 25.62 17.69
CA GLY A 57 -5.12 26.21 17.32
C GLY A 57 -5.33 27.56 18.00
N GLY A 58 -5.37 28.64 17.22
CA GLY A 58 -5.90 29.93 17.64
C GLY A 58 -7.41 29.86 17.76
N ASN A 59 -7.96 30.29 18.90
CA ASN A 59 -9.40 30.46 19.10
C ASN A 59 -9.91 31.67 18.32
N GLU A 60 -10.22 31.48 17.05
CA GLU A 60 -11.08 32.40 16.31
C GLU A 60 -12.23 31.63 15.66
N CYS A 61 -13.11 31.11 16.52
CA CYS A 61 -14.51 30.91 16.15
C CYS A 61 -15.27 32.16 16.61
N ALA A 62 -15.49 33.09 15.68
CA ALA A 62 -16.39 34.24 15.83
C ALA A 62 -17.64 34.02 14.98
#